data_AF-A0A3D2S950-F1
#
_entry.id   AF-A0A3D2S950-F1
#
_cell.length_a   1.000
_cell.length_b   1.000
_cell.length_c   1.000
_cell.angle_alpha   90.00
_cell.angle_beta   90.00
_cell.angle_gamma   90.00
#
_symmetry.space_group_name_H-M   'P 1'
#
loop_
_entity.id
_entity.type
_entity.pdbx_description
1 polymer ?
#
loop_
_entity_poly.entity_id
_entity_poly.type
_entity_poly.pdbx_seq_one_letter_code
_entity_poly.pdbx_strand_id
1 'polypeptide(L)'
;MSEKMVATTFQGLEQVLATELEQLGAGGIEIRKRAVAFEGDKVLLYAANMHLFTAVRILLPVASFQADSPDELYDRARDIPWENWLEIQTTFAITFAIHSEYFTHTQYAALRLKDAIVDRFRSNGG
;
A
#
# COMPACT_ATOMS: atom_id res chain seq x y z
N MET A 1 4.60 -17.39 5.47
CA MET A 1 3.51 -17.03 4.56
C MET A 1 4.07 -15.95 3.64
N SER A 2 4.05 -16.14 2.33
CA SER A 2 4.63 -15.19 1.37
C SER A 2 3.57 -14.14 1.00
N GLU A 3 3.92 -12.87 1.06
CA GLU A 3 3.08 -11.73 0.74
C GLU A 3 3.65 -10.99 -0.47
N LYS A 4 2.76 -10.43 -1.31
CA LYS A 4 3.13 -9.56 -2.43
C LYS A 4 3.39 -8.16 -1.91
N MET A 5 4.56 -7.60 -2.21
CA MET A 5 5.01 -6.30 -1.78
C MET A 5 5.44 -5.46 -2.98
N VAL A 6 5.51 -4.15 -2.80
CA VAL A 6 5.96 -3.21 -3.84
C VAL A 6 7.03 -2.29 -3.28
N ALA A 7 8.21 -2.30 -3.88
CA ALA A 7 9.26 -1.35 -3.62
C ALA A 7 9.23 -0.23 -4.67
N THR A 8 9.11 1.03 -4.26
CA THR A 8 9.20 2.17 -5.18
C THR A 8 10.65 2.62 -5.34
N THR A 9 10.99 3.15 -6.52
CA THR A 9 12.35 3.65 -6.81
C THR A 9 12.34 4.82 -7.78
N PHE A 10 13.51 5.42 -8.01
CA PHE A 10 13.69 6.44 -9.04
C PHE A 10 13.73 5.82 -10.43
N GLN A 11 13.34 6.62 -11.43
CA GLN A 11 13.39 6.19 -12.82
C GLN A 11 14.82 5.86 -13.25
N GLY A 12 15.01 4.70 -13.86
CA GLY A 12 16.31 4.16 -14.29
C GLY A 12 16.97 3.22 -13.27
N LEU A 13 16.47 3.15 -12.03
CA LEU A 13 17.01 2.25 -10.99
C LEU A 13 16.21 0.96 -10.83
N GLU A 14 15.14 0.76 -11.61
CA GLU A 14 14.25 -0.39 -11.45
C GLU A 14 14.97 -1.73 -11.60
N GLN A 15 15.89 -1.84 -12.55
CA GLN A 15 16.67 -3.06 -12.76
C GLN A 15 17.70 -3.31 -11.64
N VAL A 16 18.24 -2.24 -11.05
CA VAL A 16 19.20 -2.33 -9.94
C VAL A 16 18.46 -2.83 -8.70
N LEU A 17 17.31 -2.22 -8.39
CA LEU A 17 16.44 -2.64 -7.29
C LEU A 17 15.98 -4.09 -7.43
N ALA A 18 15.62 -4.52 -8.66
CA ALA A 18 15.27 -5.91 -8.94
C ALA A 18 16.42 -6.86 -8.58
N THR A 19 17.65 -6.53 -8.98
CA THR A 19 18.85 -7.30 -8.65
C THR A 19 19.10 -7.36 -7.14
N GLU A 20 18.96 -6.24 -6.43
CA GLU A 20 19.11 -6.20 -4.97
C GLU A 20 18.07 -7.09 -4.26
N LEU A 21 16.81 -7.04 -4.71
CA LEU A 21 15.73 -7.89 -4.19
C LEU A 21 15.99 -9.38 -4.45
N GLU A 22 16.46 -9.73 -5.65
CA GLU A 22 16.87 -11.10 -6.01
C GLU A 22 17.98 -11.61 -5.09
N GLN A 23 18.98 -10.77 -4.79
CA GLN A 23 20.08 -11.10 -3.88
C GLN A 23 19.63 -11.29 -2.43
N LEU A 24 18.58 -10.57 -2.00
CA LEU A 24 17.95 -10.76 -0.69
C LEU A 24 17.07 -12.01 -0.63
N GLY A 25 16.85 -12.71 -1.75
CA GLY A 25 16.03 -13.91 -1.83
C GLY A 25 14.55 -13.63 -2.11
N ALA A 26 14.21 -12.46 -2.65
CA ALA A 26 12.87 -12.15 -3.10
C ALA A 26 12.47 -13.05 -4.29
N GLY A 27 11.23 -13.54 -4.27
CA GLY A 27 10.63 -14.25 -5.40
C GLY A 27 9.71 -13.35 -6.23
N GLY A 28 9.22 -13.87 -7.36
CA GLY A 28 8.13 -13.25 -8.11
C GLY A 28 8.40 -11.80 -8.54
N ILE A 29 9.65 -11.48 -8.88
CA ILE A 29 10.07 -10.11 -9.20
C ILE A 29 9.43 -9.65 -10.52
N GLU A 30 8.70 -8.54 -10.44
CA GLU A 30 8.05 -7.90 -11.56
C GLU A 30 8.46 -6.42 -11.62
N ILE A 31 9.22 -6.06 -12.64
CA ILE A 31 9.67 -4.68 -12.85
C ILE A 31 8.51 -3.86 -13.44
N ARG A 32 8.20 -2.74 -12.79
CA ARG A 32 7.20 -1.76 -13.22
C ARG A 32 7.85 -0.39 -13.38
N LYS A 33 7.15 0.57 -13.97
CA LYS A 33 7.66 1.95 -14.08
C LYS A 33 7.82 2.55 -12.69
N ARG A 34 9.06 2.89 -12.30
CA ARG A 34 9.42 3.47 -10.98
C ARG A 34 9.08 2.57 -9.76
N ALA A 35 8.88 1.29 -9.98
CA ALA A 35 8.59 0.34 -8.90
C ALA A 35 8.97 -1.09 -9.27
N VAL A 36 9.21 -1.93 -8.28
CA VAL A 36 9.42 -3.37 -8.44
C VAL A 36 8.47 -4.08 -7.48
N ALA A 37 7.60 -4.93 -8.01
CA ALA A 37 6.78 -5.82 -7.21
C ALA A 37 7.54 -7.12 -6.96
N PHE A 38 7.40 -7.69 -5.76
CA PHE A 38 8.10 -8.90 -5.37
C PHE A 38 7.29 -9.66 -4.32
N GLU A 39 7.63 -10.93 -4.12
CA GLU A 39 7.04 -11.81 -3.12
C GLU A 39 8.07 -12.17 -2.05
N GLY A 40 7.64 -12.18 -0.79
CA GLY A 40 8.49 -12.58 0.32
C GLY A 40 7.75 -12.67 1.64
N ASP A 41 8.46 -13.11 2.67
CA ASP A 41 7.93 -13.16 4.03
C ASP A 41 8.20 -11.86 4.79
N LYS A 42 7.73 -11.81 6.05
CA LYS A 42 7.98 -10.65 6.93
C LYS A 42 9.47 -10.43 7.20
N VAL A 43 10.28 -11.48 7.23
CA VAL A 43 11.74 -11.35 7.42
C VAL A 43 12.33 -10.60 6.23
N LEU A 44 11.94 -10.96 5.01
CA LEU A 44 12.32 -10.24 3.80
C LEU A 44 11.82 -8.79 3.81
N LEU A 45 10.60 -8.52 4.27
CA LEU A 45 10.09 -7.15 4.40
C LEU A 45 11.00 -6.29 5.30
N TYR A 46 11.40 -6.80 6.46
CA TYR A 46 12.32 -6.08 7.35
C TYR A 46 13.71 -5.95 6.73
N ALA A 47 14.25 -7.02 6.14
CA ALA A 47 15.55 -7.00 5.47
C ALA A 47 15.58 -5.99 4.31
N ALA A 48 14.51 -5.94 3.51
CA ALA A 48 14.36 -4.99 2.41
C ALA A 48 14.42 -3.53 2.89
N ASN A 49 13.77 -3.20 4.01
CA ASN A 49 13.83 -1.86 4.59
C ASN A 49 15.23 -1.50 5.13
N MET A 50 16.05 -2.47 5.51
CA MET A 50 17.38 -2.23 6.08
C MET A 50 18.50 -2.28 5.05
N HIS A 51 18.34 -3.04 3.97
CA HIS A 51 19.44 -3.37 3.04
C HIS A 51 19.30 -2.77 1.64
N LEU A 52 18.09 -2.34 1.22
CA LEU A 52 17.91 -1.77 -0.12
C LEU A 52 18.32 -0.30 -0.13
N PHE A 53 19.36 0.02 -0.90
CA PHE A 53 19.83 1.40 -1.07
C PHE A 53 19.11 2.14 -2.19
N THR A 54 18.53 1.40 -3.15
CA THR A 54 17.84 2.00 -4.30
C THR A 54 16.34 2.15 -4.10
N ALA A 55 15.79 1.56 -3.03
CA ALA A 55 14.36 1.67 -2.70
C ALA A 55 14.06 3.00 -1.98
N VAL A 56 12.96 3.64 -2.36
CA VAL A 56 12.45 4.86 -1.72
C VAL A 56 11.41 4.52 -0.65
N ARG A 57 10.51 3.57 -0.93
CA ARG A 57 9.51 3.05 0.01
C ARG A 57 9.24 1.58 -0.25
N ILE A 58 9.08 0.79 0.80
CA ILE A 58 8.57 -0.59 0.73
C ILE A 58 7.11 -0.58 1.20
N LEU A 59 6.21 -1.01 0.34
CA LEU A 59 4.76 -0.95 0.54
C LEU A 59 4.19 -2.37 0.62
N LEU A 60 3.41 -2.62 1.67
CA LEU A 60 2.60 -3.82 1.80
C LEU A 60 1.15 -3.49 1.40
N PRO A 61 0.63 -4.05 0.28
CA PRO A 61 -0.75 -3.84 -0.14
C PRO A 61 -1.72 -4.45 0.88
N VAL A 62 -2.53 -3.61 1.53
CA VAL A 62 -3.52 -4.05 2.53
C VAL A 62 -4.80 -4.56 1.86
N ALA A 63 -5.24 -3.91 0.80
CA ALA A 63 -6.43 -4.29 0.04
C ALA A 63 -6.34 -3.80 -1.41
N SER A 64 -7.02 -4.50 -2.32
CA SER A 64 -7.18 -4.09 -3.71
C SER A 64 -8.63 -4.36 -4.13
N PHE A 65 -9.29 -3.34 -4.67
CA PHE A 65 -10.68 -3.40 -5.12
C PHE A 65 -10.91 -2.36 -6.22
N GLN A 66 -11.97 -2.57 -7.00
CA GLN A 66 -12.48 -1.58 -7.94
C GLN A 66 -13.55 -0.72 -7.25
N ALA A 67 -13.54 0.57 -7.55
CA ALA A 67 -14.53 1.53 -7.08
C ALA A 67 -14.70 2.60 -8.16
N ASP A 68 -15.92 2.71 -8.68
CA ASP A 68 -16.26 3.62 -9.78
C ASP A 68 -16.93 4.90 -9.27
N SER A 69 -17.14 5.00 -7.95
CA SER A 69 -17.63 6.21 -7.28
C SER A 69 -17.00 6.45 -5.90
N PRO A 70 -17.05 7.69 -5.38
CA PRO A 70 -16.61 7.98 -4.01
C PRO A 70 -17.45 7.31 -2.90
N ASP A 71 -18.69 6.93 -3.19
CA ASP A 71 -19.55 6.17 -2.27
C ASP A 71 -19.11 4.71 -2.22
N GLU A 72 -18.85 4.08 -3.36
CA GLU A 72 -18.28 2.73 -3.41
C GLU A 72 -16.90 2.65 -2.74
N LEU A 73 -16.05 3.68 -2.91
CA LEU A 73 -14.78 3.76 -2.21
C LEU A 73 -14.97 3.75 -0.69
N TYR A 74 -15.97 4.49 -0.18
CA TYR A 74 -16.28 4.55 1.24
C TYR A 74 -16.75 3.18 1.75
N ASP A 75 -17.73 2.57 1.07
CA ASP A 75 -18.30 1.29 1.50
C ASP A 75 -17.24 0.18 1.49
N ARG A 76 -16.47 0.06 0.40
CA ARG A 76 -15.39 -0.93 0.28
C ARG A 76 -14.28 -0.70 1.29
N ALA A 77 -13.92 0.55 1.55
CA ALA A 77 -12.93 0.86 2.56
C ALA A 77 -13.41 0.51 3.97
N ARG A 78 -14.68 0.75 4.27
CA ARG A 78 -15.27 0.44 5.59
C ARG A 78 -15.30 -1.06 5.87
N ASP A 79 -15.45 -1.90 4.84
CA ASP A 79 -15.50 -3.36 4.97
C ASP A 79 -14.14 -4.00 5.31
N ILE A 80 -13.03 -3.28 5.11
CA ILE A 80 -11.69 -3.79 5.42
C ILE A 80 -11.53 -3.90 6.94
N PRO A 81 -11.00 -5.02 7.46
CA PRO A 81 -10.73 -5.19 8.89
C PRO A 81 -9.47 -4.41 9.30
N TRP A 82 -9.59 -3.08 9.38
CA TRP A 82 -8.50 -2.18 9.77
C TRP A 82 -7.93 -2.47 11.16
N GLU A 83 -8.71 -3.11 12.02
CA GLU A 83 -8.31 -3.62 13.34
C GLU A 83 -7.10 -4.57 13.29
N ASN A 84 -6.83 -5.20 12.13
CA ASN A 84 -5.64 -6.04 11.95
C ASN A 84 -4.35 -5.23 11.73
N TRP A 85 -4.47 -3.92 11.45
CA TRP A 85 -3.36 -3.05 11.03
C TRP A 85 -3.19 -1.81 11.90
N LEU A 86 -4.26 -1.27 12.46
CA LEU A 86 -4.28 -0.04 13.24
C LEU A 86 -4.95 -0.27 14.59
N GLU A 87 -4.35 0.29 15.64
CA GLU A 87 -4.97 0.35 16.96
C GLU A 87 -5.70 1.69 17.15
N ILE A 88 -6.61 1.77 18.13
CA ILE A 88 -7.42 2.96 18.40
C ILE A 88 -6.54 4.21 18.69
N GLN A 89 -5.38 4.00 19.31
CA GLN A 89 -4.45 5.08 19.66
C GLN A 89 -3.47 5.43 18.53
N THR A 90 -3.47 4.68 17.42
CA THR A 90 -2.54 4.89 16.31
C THR A 90 -2.96 6.08 15.47
N THR A 91 -2.04 7.00 15.20
CA THR A 91 -2.26 8.07 14.22
C THR A 91 -1.96 7.54 12.82
N PHE A 92 -2.78 7.92 11.85
CA PHE A 92 -2.58 7.55 10.45
C PHE A 92 -2.76 8.78 9.54
N ALA A 93 -2.11 8.75 8.39
CA ALA A 93 -2.25 9.75 7.35
C ALA A 93 -2.56 9.06 6.03
N ILE A 94 -3.48 9.64 5.26
CA ILE A 94 -3.85 9.12 3.94
C ILE A 94 -3.17 9.97 2.89
N THR A 95 -2.34 9.33 2.06
CA THR A 95 -1.84 9.92 0.82
C THR A 95 -2.55 9.23 -0.33
N PHE A 96 -3.24 10.02 -1.15
CA PHE A 96 -4.07 9.52 -2.23
C PHE A 96 -3.47 9.96 -3.57
N ALA A 97 -3.25 9.00 -4.48
CA ALA A 97 -2.73 9.25 -5.82
C ALA A 97 -3.75 8.73 -6.84
N ILE A 98 -4.31 9.62 -7.65
CA ILE A 98 -5.36 9.30 -8.63
C ILE A 98 -4.90 9.66 -10.01
N HIS A 99 -5.24 8.79 -10.96
CA HIS A 99 -5.34 9.12 -12.37
C HIS A 99 -6.62 8.47 -12.92
N SER A 100 -7.77 9.11 -12.69
CA SER A 100 -9.09 8.58 -13.05
C SER A 100 -10.05 9.72 -13.38
N GLU A 101 -10.99 9.47 -14.29
CA GLU A 101 -12.07 10.39 -14.65
C GLU A 101 -13.15 10.50 -13.57
N TYR A 102 -13.32 9.44 -12.77
CA TYR A 102 -14.35 9.35 -11.72
C TYR A 102 -13.96 10.11 -10.44
N PHE A 103 -12.68 10.40 -10.26
CA PHE A 103 -12.15 11.08 -9.09
C PHE A 103 -11.44 12.37 -9.49
N THR A 104 -12.21 13.45 -9.59
CA THR A 104 -11.72 14.78 -9.99
C THR A 104 -10.93 15.50 -8.89
N HIS A 105 -11.17 15.16 -7.62
CA HIS A 105 -10.53 15.78 -6.47
C HIS A 105 -9.90 14.75 -5.52
N THR A 106 -8.57 14.66 -5.55
CA THR A 106 -7.78 13.74 -4.71
C THR A 106 -8.00 13.95 -3.21
N GLN A 107 -8.16 15.20 -2.77
CA GLN A 107 -8.45 15.51 -1.37
C GLN A 107 -9.82 14.99 -0.94
N TYR A 108 -10.82 15.03 -1.81
CA TYR A 108 -12.16 14.53 -1.48
C TYR A 108 -12.15 13.01 -1.28
N ALA A 109 -11.48 12.27 -2.16
CA ALA A 109 -11.32 10.82 -2.01
C ALA A 109 -10.56 10.46 -0.73
N ALA A 110 -9.52 11.22 -0.38
CA ALA A 110 -8.76 11.02 0.86
C ALA A 110 -9.60 11.24 2.12
N LEU A 111 -10.45 12.28 2.12
CA LEU A 111 -11.38 12.55 3.22
C LEU A 111 -12.42 11.44 3.35
N ARG A 112 -13.01 11.00 2.24
CA ARG A 112 -13.98 9.88 2.23
C ARG A 112 -13.38 8.59 2.76
N LEU A 113 -12.15 8.27 2.36
CA LEU A 113 -11.43 7.11 2.89
C LEU A 113 -11.15 7.25 4.39
N LYS A 114 -10.78 8.44 4.86
CA LYS A 114 -10.58 8.71 6.29
C LYS A 114 -11.86 8.44 7.08
N ASP A 115 -12.99 8.96 6.61
CA ASP A 115 -14.27 8.82 7.29
C ASP A 115 -14.67 7.33 7.37
N ALA A 116 -14.47 6.57 6.29
CA ALA A 116 -14.73 5.12 6.28
C ALA A 116 -13.92 4.36 7.34
N ILE A 117 -12.63 4.66 7.48
CA ILE A 117 -11.76 4.04 8.48
C ILE A 117 -12.22 4.42 9.89
N VAL A 118 -12.47 5.71 10.14
CA VAL A 118 -12.90 6.19 11.47
C VAL A 118 -14.26 5.61 11.86
N ASP A 119 -15.22 5.55 10.95
CA ASP A 119 -16.54 4.99 11.20
C ASP A 119 -16.51 3.48 11.41
N ARG A 120 -15.59 2.76 10.76
CA ARG A 120 -15.34 1.34 11.05
C ARG A 120 -14.90 1.14 12.51
N PHE A 121 -13.95 1.93 13.00
CA PHE A 121 -13.53 1.86 14.41
C PHE A 121 -14.65 2.26 15.37
N ARG A 122 -15.43 3.30 15.06
CA ARG A 122 -16.58 3.72 15.89
C ARG A 122 -17.71 2.70 15.96
N SER A 123 -17.96 1.96 14.87
CA SER A 123 -19.03 0.95 14.83
C SER A 123 -18.64 -0.38 15.47
N ASN A 124 -17.36 -0.75 15.45
CA ASN A 124 -16.85 -1.96 16.11
C ASN A 124 -16.42 -1.73 17.58
N GLY A 125 -16.20 -0.48 17.99
CA GLY A 125 -15.80 -0.10 19.35
C GLY A 125 -16.57 1.11 19.84
N GLY A 126 -17.70 0.85 20.50
CA GLY A 126 -18.29 1.75 21.49
C GLY A 126 -17.71 1.43 22.86
#